data_AF-A0A835DIA9-F1
#
_entry.id   AF-A0A835DIA9-F1
#
_cell.length_a   1.000
_cell.length_b   1.000
_cell.length_c   1.000
_cell.angle_alpha   90.00
_cell.angle_beta   90.00
_cell.angle_gamma   90.00
#
_symmetry.space_group_name_H-M   'P 1'
#
loop_
_entity.id
_entity.type
_entity.pdbx_description
1 polymer ?
#
loop_
_entity_poly.entity_id
_entity_poly.type
_entity_poly.pdbx_seq_one_letter_code
_entity_poly.pdbx_strand_id
1 'polypeptide(L)'
;MVLVYAVVMLAFLHIYEASDFQGDALYALKVSLKASPSQLSDWSLNLVNPCTWSNVNCDSNYNVISVTLSSMGFSGYLSPGIGVLKTLSSLYLQSFCSTLQGNSITGEIPPEFGNLSSLTRLDLENNRLTGQIPSSLGNLKKLQFLILSQNNLTGNIPESIKSLPNLNNLQLASNDLSGQVPDLLFQVHKYNFTGNNLNCGINFTHLCESNSADPGASQKSKIGIIFGIIGGVIGLLLLGGLLFLMWKSRHKAYKGEVFVDVAGEDDRRIEFGQLKRFAWREIQLATDSFCEKNVLGQGGFGKVYKGVLADNTKIAVKRLTDYESPGGEAAFLREVEMISVAVHRNLLRLIGFCTTPSERLLIYPFMQNLSVAYRLRVRGTMGHIAPEYLSTGKSSERTDVFGYGIMLLELVTGQRAIDFSRLEEEDDVLLLDHVKKLEREKNLDAIVDRNLNMSYNSQEVEMMIRVALLCSQTSPEDRPTMSEVVRMLEGEGLAERWEEWQHVEVTRRHDYERLHRRFDWGDNSIFVQEAIELSGGR
;
A
#
# COMPACT_ATOMS: atom_id res chain seq x y z
N MET A 1 26.24 49.12 39.27
CA MET A 1 25.01 48.70 38.56
C MET A 1 25.13 48.78 37.04
N VAL A 2 25.64 49.88 36.46
CA VAL A 2 25.81 50.01 34.99
C VAL A 2 26.89 49.07 34.41
N LEU A 3 28.00 48.85 35.14
CA LEU A 3 29.06 47.92 34.69
C LEU A 3 28.61 46.45 34.65
N VAL A 4 27.73 46.04 35.58
CA VAL A 4 27.21 44.67 35.64
C VAL A 4 26.25 44.43 34.47
N TYR A 5 25.42 45.43 34.13
CA TYR A 5 24.56 45.36 32.95
C TYR A 5 25.34 45.36 31.63
N ALA A 6 26.46 46.10 31.55
CA ALA A 6 27.32 46.07 30.37
C ALA A 6 28.04 44.73 30.20
N VAL A 7 28.52 44.11 31.29
CA VAL A 7 29.13 42.78 31.26
C VAL A 7 28.11 41.69 30.94
N VAL A 8 26.88 41.80 31.44
CA VAL A 8 25.78 40.89 31.10
C VAL A 8 25.36 41.06 29.64
N MET A 9 25.24 42.29 29.13
CA MET A 9 24.96 42.55 27.71
C MET A 9 26.10 42.12 26.76
N LEU A 10 27.37 42.26 27.18
CA LEU A 10 28.52 41.73 26.44
C LEU A 10 28.61 40.20 26.51
N ALA A 11 28.16 39.58 27.61
CA ALA A 11 28.02 38.13 27.72
C ALA A 11 26.87 37.59 26.86
N PHE A 12 25.79 38.36 26.66
CA PHE A 12 24.71 38.03 25.72
C PHE A 12 25.08 38.26 24.25
N LEU A 13 26.08 39.10 23.95
CA LEU A 13 26.63 39.29 22.60
C LEU A 13 27.73 38.25 22.24
N HIS A 14 28.01 37.30 23.12
CA HIS A 14 28.96 36.20 22.89
C HIS A 14 28.36 34.80 23.03
N ILE A 15 27.03 34.66 22.92
CA ILE A 15 26.45 33.38 22.49
C ILE A 15 26.67 33.26 20.97
N TYR A 16 27.92 33.10 20.57
CA TYR A 16 28.22 32.37 19.33
C TYR A 16 27.90 30.91 19.67
N GLU A 17 26.65 30.49 19.41
CA GLU A 17 26.35 29.06 19.39
C GLU A 17 27.29 28.42 18.35
N ALA A 18 28.08 27.45 18.81
CA ALA A 18 28.98 26.71 17.92
C ALA A 18 28.14 26.11 16.79
N SER A 19 28.51 26.40 15.53
CA SER A 19 27.75 25.84 14.40
C SER A 19 27.80 24.31 14.49
N ASP A 20 26.63 23.67 14.39
CA ASP A 20 26.58 22.22 14.28
C ASP A 20 27.08 21.84 12.89
N PHE A 21 28.37 21.56 12.80
CA PHE A 21 29.03 21.17 11.55
C PHE A 21 28.37 19.94 10.89
N GLN A 22 27.68 19.09 11.66
CA GLN A 22 26.96 17.94 11.11
C GLN A 22 25.67 18.41 10.42
N GLY A 23 24.94 19.32 11.07
CA GLY A 23 23.80 20.01 10.50
C GLY A 23 24.17 20.78 9.24
N ASP A 24 25.28 21.54 9.26
CA ASP A 24 25.78 22.29 8.11
C ASP A 24 26.10 21.37 6.92
N ALA A 25 26.77 20.24 7.17
CA ALA A 25 27.11 19.25 6.15
C ALA A 25 25.86 18.62 5.50
N LEU A 26 24.86 18.25 6.31
CA LEU A 26 23.61 17.67 5.84
C LEU A 26 22.74 18.70 5.13
N TYR A 27 22.68 19.94 5.62
CA TYR A 27 21.97 21.02 4.95
C TYR A 27 22.59 21.34 3.58
N ALA A 28 23.93 21.39 3.51
CA ALA A 28 24.65 21.53 2.24
C ALA A 28 24.32 20.37 1.27
N LEU A 29 24.20 19.14 1.78
CA LEU A 29 23.76 17.99 0.99
C LEU A 29 22.33 18.19 0.45
N LYS A 30 21.37 18.58 1.30
CA LYS A 30 19.99 18.88 0.87
C LYS A 30 19.94 19.92 -0.25
N VAL A 31 20.69 21.01 -0.11
CA VAL A 31 20.77 22.07 -1.13
C VAL A 31 21.36 21.52 -2.43
N SER A 32 22.46 20.76 -2.34
CA SER A 32 23.12 20.18 -3.51
C SER A 32 22.25 19.17 -4.26
N LEU A 33 21.41 18.41 -3.54
CA LEU A 33 20.48 17.42 -4.10
C LEU A 33 19.26 18.07 -4.80
N LYS A 34 19.12 19.40 -4.73
CA LYS A 34 17.97 20.15 -5.23
C LYS A 34 16.64 19.63 -4.65
N ALA A 35 16.62 19.35 -3.34
CA ALA A 35 15.39 18.97 -2.65
C ALA A 35 14.35 20.09 -2.79
N SER A 36 13.12 19.73 -3.13
CA SER A 36 12.01 20.70 -3.18
C SER A 36 11.67 21.19 -1.77
N PRO A 37 10.98 22.33 -1.61
CA PRO A 37 10.62 22.87 -0.29
C PRO A 37 9.78 21.91 0.57
N SER A 38 9.08 20.95 -0.05
CA SER A 38 8.30 19.91 0.64
C SER A 38 9.10 18.64 0.94
N GLN A 39 10.34 18.52 0.44
CA GLN A 39 11.24 17.41 0.68
C GLN A 39 12.25 17.80 1.76
N LEU A 40 12.45 16.93 2.76
CA LEU A 40 13.35 17.17 3.88
C LEU A 40 13.06 18.51 4.58
N SER A 41 11.78 18.85 4.81
CA SER A 41 11.35 20.18 5.27
C SER A 41 11.94 20.56 6.64
N ASP A 42 12.26 19.57 7.46
CA ASP A 42 12.85 19.70 8.79
C ASP A 42 14.39 19.83 8.79
N TRP A 43 15.07 19.62 7.65
CA TRP A 43 16.50 19.91 7.51
C TRP A 43 16.68 21.43 7.35
N SER A 44 16.89 22.12 8.47
CA SER A 44 16.99 23.58 8.52
C SER A 44 18.18 24.04 9.35
N LEU A 45 18.80 25.15 8.93
CA LEU A 45 19.89 25.81 9.66
C LEU A 45 19.44 26.38 11.02
N ASN A 46 18.14 26.54 11.24
CA ASN A 46 17.58 27.13 12.45
C ASN A 46 17.26 26.07 13.53
N LEU A 47 17.39 24.78 13.21
CA LEU A 47 17.18 23.67 14.14
C LEU A 47 18.54 23.14 14.61
N VAL A 48 18.76 23.19 15.93
CA VAL A 48 20.10 23.07 16.55
C VAL A 48 20.66 21.63 16.54
N ASN A 49 19.89 20.61 16.13
CA ASN A 49 20.36 19.22 16.16
C ASN A 49 19.85 18.38 14.95
N PRO A 50 20.74 17.85 14.08
CA PRO A 50 20.36 17.05 12.92
C PRO A 50 19.80 15.68 13.27
N CYS A 51 19.93 15.22 14.51
CA CYS A 51 19.36 13.95 14.97
C CYS A 51 17.83 13.98 15.13
N THR A 52 17.23 15.17 15.09
CA THR A 52 15.77 15.31 15.04
C THR A 52 15.23 15.35 13.61
N TRP A 53 16.11 15.37 12.61
CA TRP A 53 15.73 15.48 11.22
C TRP A 53 15.29 14.13 10.65
N SER A 54 14.28 14.18 9.79
CA SER A 54 13.79 13.06 9.01
C SER A 54 14.94 12.41 8.27
N ASN A 55 14.93 11.08 8.24
CA ASN A 55 15.92 10.28 7.51
C ASN A 55 17.36 10.36 8.02
N VAL A 56 17.60 10.96 9.19
CA VAL A 56 18.89 10.99 9.89
C VAL A 56 18.78 10.15 11.16
N ASN A 57 19.74 9.25 11.40
CA ASN A 57 19.88 8.50 12.64
C ASN A 57 21.20 8.83 13.30
N CYS A 58 21.18 8.96 14.62
CA CYS A 58 22.35 9.26 15.44
C CYS A 58 22.66 8.19 16.47
N ASP A 59 23.89 8.20 16.98
CA ASP A 59 24.29 7.41 18.15
C ASP A 59 23.83 8.06 19.47
N SER A 60 24.15 7.42 20.60
CA SER A 60 23.84 7.92 21.95
C SER A 60 24.55 9.23 22.31
N ASN A 61 25.54 9.65 21.53
CA ASN A 61 26.30 10.88 21.71
C ASN A 61 25.86 11.97 20.72
N TYR A 62 24.71 11.80 20.04
CA TYR A 62 24.17 12.71 19.03
C TYR A 62 25.08 12.92 17.80
N ASN A 63 25.92 11.95 17.47
CA ASN A 63 26.65 11.96 16.21
C ASN A 63 25.83 11.26 15.13
N VAL A 64 25.78 11.83 13.93
CA VAL A 64 25.11 11.25 12.78
C VAL A 64 25.83 9.96 12.37
N ILE A 65 25.09 8.85 12.36
CA ILE A 65 25.60 7.52 12.00
C ILE A 65 24.95 6.96 10.73
N SER A 66 23.75 7.38 10.37
CA SER A 66 23.09 6.89 9.15
C SER A 66 22.19 7.94 8.54
N VAL A 67 22.21 8.02 7.20
CA VAL A 67 21.38 8.92 6.40
C VAL A 67 20.70 8.11 5.28
N THR A 68 19.36 8.19 5.19
CA THR A 68 18.56 7.34 4.28
C THR A 68 17.67 8.15 3.36
N LEU A 69 18.14 8.41 2.14
CA LEU A 69 17.55 9.33 1.17
C LEU A 69 17.08 8.59 -0.11
N SER A 70 16.48 7.41 0.04
CA SER A 70 16.13 6.52 -1.08
C SER A 70 14.80 6.87 -1.73
N SER A 71 14.72 6.80 -3.07
CA SER A 71 13.49 7.00 -3.86
C SER A 71 12.73 8.31 -3.54
N MET A 72 13.48 9.40 -3.35
CA MET A 72 12.94 10.72 -3.05
C MET A 72 12.88 11.64 -4.27
N GLY A 73 13.31 11.20 -5.45
CA GLY A 73 13.25 11.99 -6.69
C GLY A 73 14.29 13.12 -6.78
N PHE A 74 15.41 13.02 -6.05
CA PHE A 74 16.47 14.03 -6.12
C PHE A 74 17.12 14.09 -7.51
N SER A 75 17.49 15.29 -7.96
CA SER A 75 18.06 15.52 -9.30
C SER A 75 19.34 16.36 -9.30
N GLY A 76 19.82 16.74 -8.11
CA GLY A 76 21.04 17.48 -7.91
C GLY A 76 22.30 16.62 -7.96
N TYR A 77 23.30 16.97 -7.16
CA TYR A 77 24.60 16.29 -7.07
C TYR A 77 24.97 16.01 -5.61
N LEU A 78 26.00 15.19 -5.39
CA LEU A 78 26.50 14.87 -4.06
C LEU A 78 27.40 16.00 -3.53
N SER A 79 27.05 16.58 -2.39
CA SER A 79 27.90 17.59 -1.74
C SER A 79 29.19 16.98 -1.17
N PRO A 80 30.37 17.58 -1.41
CA PRO A 80 31.61 17.16 -0.76
C PRO A 80 31.60 17.39 0.76
N GLY A 81 30.73 18.31 1.24
CA GLY A 81 30.62 18.66 2.66
C GLY A 81 30.25 17.49 3.57
N ILE A 82 29.65 16.42 3.01
CA ILE A 82 29.34 15.21 3.78
C ILE A 82 30.60 14.53 4.34
N GLY A 83 31.76 14.72 3.70
CA GLY A 83 33.04 14.12 4.12
C GLY A 83 33.53 14.55 5.51
N VAL A 84 32.90 15.54 6.14
CA VAL A 84 33.17 15.96 7.52
C VAL A 84 32.58 14.97 8.54
N LEU A 85 31.54 14.20 8.18
CA LEU A 85 30.83 13.26 9.07
C LEU A 85 31.62 11.95 9.31
N LYS A 86 32.69 12.01 10.10
CA LYS A 86 33.57 10.85 10.35
C LYS A 86 32.89 9.66 11.04
N THR A 87 31.76 9.89 11.71
CA THR A 87 30.93 8.89 12.42
C THR A 87 29.91 8.21 11.51
N LEU A 88 29.69 8.73 10.30
CA LEU A 88 28.72 8.19 9.37
C LEU A 88 29.09 6.76 8.99
N SER A 89 28.21 5.83 9.33
CA SER A 89 28.37 4.39 9.13
C SER A 89 27.61 3.91 7.89
N SER A 90 26.47 4.52 7.57
CA SER A 90 25.68 4.11 6.40
C SER A 90 25.07 5.30 5.66
N LEU A 91 25.22 5.31 4.33
CA LEU A 91 24.63 6.31 3.45
C LEU A 91 23.88 5.61 2.32
N TYR A 92 22.57 5.84 2.25
CA TYR A 92 21.69 5.26 1.24
C TYR A 92 21.07 6.37 0.38
N LEU A 93 21.42 6.40 -0.90
CA LEU A 93 20.84 7.30 -1.91
C LEU A 93 20.28 6.51 -3.11
N GLN A 94 20.10 5.20 -2.93
CA GLN A 94 19.61 4.31 -3.97
C GLN A 94 18.18 4.64 -4.43
N SER A 95 17.89 4.25 -5.66
CA SER A 95 16.56 4.31 -6.25
C SER A 95 16.04 2.89 -6.49
N PHE A 96 14.98 2.46 -5.79
CA PHE A 96 14.51 1.06 -5.90
C PHE A 96 13.05 0.91 -6.37
N CYS A 97 12.40 1.99 -6.78
CA CYS A 97 10.97 1.96 -7.04
C CYS A 97 10.64 2.42 -8.46
N SER A 98 9.94 1.57 -9.22
CA SER A 98 9.37 1.93 -10.53
C SER A 98 8.08 2.73 -10.43
N THR A 99 7.50 2.85 -9.22
CA THR A 99 6.24 3.58 -8.96
C THR A 99 6.42 4.86 -8.14
N LEU A 100 7.56 5.05 -7.47
CA LEU A 100 7.97 6.34 -6.86
C LEU A 100 9.06 6.97 -7.73
N GLN A 101 9.20 8.30 -7.67
CA GLN A 101 10.25 8.98 -8.42
C GLN A 101 11.62 8.53 -7.86
N GLY A 102 12.32 7.71 -8.64
CA GLY A 102 13.69 7.33 -8.35
C GLY A 102 14.61 8.54 -8.25
N ASN A 103 15.67 8.45 -7.46
CA ASN A 103 16.72 9.46 -7.48
C ASN A 103 17.39 9.46 -8.87
N SER A 104 17.67 10.65 -9.37
CA SER A 104 18.38 10.91 -10.62
C SER A 104 19.58 11.80 -10.33
N ILE A 105 20.33 11.47 -9.28
CA ILE A 105 21.48 12.28 -8.83
C ILE A 105 22.56 12.24 -9.91
N THR A 106 23.11 13.40 -10.24
CA THR A 106 24.09 13.63 -11.30
C THR A 106 25.42 14.10 -10.72
N GLY A 107 26.44 14.26 -11.58
CA GLY A 107 27.76 14.71 -11.16
C GLY A 107 28.63 13.57 -10.63
N GLU A 108 29.81 13.93 -10.15
CA GLU A 108 30.82 12.95 -9.71
C GLU A 108 30.62 12.53 -8.25
N ILE A 109 31.17 11.38 -7.87
CA ILE A 109 31.31 10.99 -6.47
C ILE A 109 32.45 11.85 -5.88
N PRO A 110 32.21 12.71 -4.87
CA PRO A 110 33.26 13.57 -4.35
C PRO A 110 34.38 12.76 -3.66
N PRO A 111 35.66 13.09 -3.88
CA PRO A 111 36.77 12.39 -3.23
C PRO A 111 36.73 12.51 -1.71
N GLU A 112 36.08 13.52 -1.14
CA GLU A 112 35.86 13.74 0.28
C GLU A 112 35.06 12.60 0.95
N PHE A 113 34.31 11.78 0.18
CA PHE A 113 33.67 10.57 0.71
C PHE A 113 34.71 9.59 1.28
N GLY A 114 35.96 9.65 0.81
CA GLY A 114 37.09 8.90 1.38
C GLY A 114 37.47 9.30 2.81
N ASN A 115 36.95 10.41 3.34
CA ASN A 115 37.19 10.86 4.72
C ASN A 115 36.20 10.26 5.73
N LEU A 116 35.16 9.55 5.28
CA LEU A 116 34.12 8.95 6.10
C LEU A 116 34.63 7.69 6.84
N SER A 117 35.59 7.85 7.74
CA SER A 117 36.38 6.75 8.34
C SER A 117 35.57 5.62 9.02
N SER A 118 34.31 5.88 9.40
CA SER A 118 33.42 4.88 10.01
C SER A 118 32.48 4.17 9.03
N LEU A 119 32.50 4.53 7.75
CA LEU A 119 31.55 4.06 6.76
C LEU A 119 31.69 2.55 6.53
N THR A 120 30.59 1.82 6.75
CA THR A 120 30.48 0.38 6.49
C THR A 120 29.69 0.10 5.22
N ARG A 121 28.77 1.00 4.84
CA ARG A 121 27.95 0.87 3.65
C ARG A 121 27.80 2.20 2.91
N LEU A 122 28.14 2.17 1.63
CA LEU A 122 27.85 3.22 0.66
C LEU A 122 26.96 2.64 -0.45
N ASP A 123 25.75 3.17 -0.56
CA ASP A 123 24.77 2.71 -1.53
C ASP A 123 24.25 3.87 -2.38
N LEU A 124 24.76 3.95 -3.61
CA LEU A 124 24.44 4.97 -4.60
C LEU A 124 23.80 4.36 -5.86
N GLU A 125 23.25 3.14 -5.75
CA GLU A 125 22.71 2.39 -6.88
C GLU A 125 21.59 3.15 -7.62
N ASN A 126 21.54 2.97 -8.94
CA ASN A 126 20.44 3.46 -9.80
C ASN A 126 20.29 4.99 -9.74
N ASN A 127 21.39 5.68 -10.05
CA ASN A 127 21.45 7.13 -10.21
C ASN A 127 22.09 7.46 -11.58
N ARG A 128 22.41 8.74 -11.83
CA ARG A 128 23.08 9.21 -13.06
C ARG A 128 24.47 9.78 -12.74
N LEU A 129 25.17 9.17 -11.78
CA LEU A 129 26.49 9.62 -11.36
C LEU A 129 27.50 9.40 -12.50
N THR A 130 28.34 10.39 -12.74
CA THR A 130 29.34 10.42 -13.82
C THR A 130 30.76 10.51 -13.26
N GLY A 131 31.77 10.55 -14.12
CA GLY A 131 33.18 10.67 -13.71
C GLY A 131 33.76 9.35 -13.20
N GLN A 132 34.93 9.42 -12.57
CA GLN A 132 35.67 8.23 -12.12
C GLN A 132 35.30 7.84 -10.68
N ILE A 133 35.47 6.56 -10.33
CA ILE A 133 35.40 6.13 -8.93
C ILE A 133 36.62 6.73 -8.20
N PRO A 134 36.44 7.55 -7.14
CA PRO A 134 37.58 8.18 -6.47
C PRO A 134 38.47 7.16 -5.77
N SER A 135 39.79 7.26 -6.00
CA SER A 135 40.77 6.41 -5.32
C SER A 135 40.77 6.58 -3.79
N SER A 136 40.29 7.73 -3.29
CA SER A 136 40.13 8.03 -1.87
C SER A 136 39.14 7.10 -1.16
N LEU A 137 38.20 6.44 -1.87
CA LEU A 137 37.33 5.42 -1.27
C LEU A 137 38.12 4.23 -0.70
N GLY A 138 39.34 3.99 -1.18
CA GLY A 138 40.26 2.99 -0.61
C GLY A 138 40.78 3.31 0.81
N ASN A 139 40.52 4.52 1.31
CA ASN A 139 40.83 4.91 2.70
C ASN A 139 39.80 4.37 3.71
N LEU A 140 38.64 3.93 3.26
CA LEU A 140 37.51 3.52 4.10
C LEU A 140 37.68 2.10 4.66
N LYS A 141 38.59 1.91 5.61
CA LYS A 141 38.99 0.58 6.10
C LYS A 141 37.88 -0.26 6.74
N LYS A 142 36.75 0.36 7.14
CA LYS A 142 35.56 -0.32 7.68
C LYS A 142 34.51 -0.67 6.61
N LEU A 143 34.71 -0.28 5.36
CA LEU A 143 33.73 -0.45 4.29
C LEU A 143 33.52 -1.93 3.97
N GLN A 144 32.26 -2.37 4.03
CA GLN A 144 31.84 -3.74 3.77
C GLN A 144 31.00 -3.84 2.49
N PHE A 145 30.19 -2.81 2.22
CA PHE A 145 29.27 -2.76 1.09
C PHE A 145 29.55 -1.51 0.26
N LEU A 146 29.99 -1.71 -0.98
CA LEU A 146 30.15 -0.65 -1.97
C LEU A 146 29.24 -0.96 -3.16
N ILE A 147 28.13 -0.24 -3.27
CA ILE A 147 27.10 -0.46 -4.27
C ILE A 147 26.97 0.80 -5.13
N LEU A 148 27.50 0.73 -6.34
CA LEU A 148 27.53 1.82 -7.33
C LEU A 148 26.90 1.41 -8.67
N SER A 149 26.15 0.29 -8.67
CA SER A 149 25.58 -0.27 -9.90
C SER A 149 24.56 0.68 -10.54
N GLN A 150 24.34 0.53 -11.85
CA GLN A 150 23.35 1.30 -12.60
C GLN A 150 23.60 2.82 -12.49
N ASN A 151 24.79 3.25 -12.90
CA ASN A 151 25.21 4.65 -12.99
C ASN A 151 25.96 4.87 -14.33
N ASN A 152 26.51 6.07 -14.53
CA ASN A 152 27.31 6.45 -15.72
C ASN A 152 28.79 6.65 -15.35
N LEU A 153 29.32 5.85 -14.42
CA LEU A 153 30.71 5.96 -13.96
C LEU A 153 31.67 5.45 -15.04
N THR A 154 32.78 6.15 -15.22
CA THR A 154 33.78 5.91 -16.27
C THR A 154 35.17 5.68 -15.68
N GLY A 155 36.14 5.31 -16.51
CA GLY A 155 37.53 5.08 -16.08
C GLY A 155 37.75 3.71 -15.44
N ASN A 156 38.87 3.54 -14.75
CA ASN A 156 39.29 2.25 -14.20
C ASN A 156 38.80 2.05 -12.77
N ILE A 157 38.68 0.79 -12.32
CA ILE A 157 38.48 0.48 -10.91
C ILE A 157 39.79 0.82 -10.16
N PRO A 158 39.77 1.76 -9.18
CA PRO A 158 40.99 2.16 -8.48
C PRO A 158 41.66 1.01 -7.74
N GLU A 159 42.98 0.89 -7.88
CA GLU A 159 43.74 -0.14 -7.16
C GLU A 159 43.61 -0.02 -5.63
N SER A 160 43.35 1.17 -5.10
CA SER A 160 43.19 1.38 -3.67
C SER A 160 42.02 0.58 -3.07
N ILE A 161 40.97 0.28 -3.85
CA ILE A 161 39.82 -0.52 -3.42
C ILE A 161 40.23 -1.98 -3.16
N LYS A 162 41.25 -2.49 -3.86
CA LYS A 162 41.81 -3.84 -3.64
C LYS A 162 42.38 -4.03 -2.23
N SER A 163 42.71 -2.93 -1.55
CA SER A 163 43.33 -2.92 -0.22
C SER A 163 42.34 -2.79 0.95
N LEU A 164 41.03 -2.85 0.66
CA LEU A 164 39.99 -2.75 1.69
C LEU A 164 39.82 -4.10 2.39
N PRO A 165 40.16 -4.21 3.69
CA PRO A 165 40.25 -5.50 4.38
C PRO A 165 38.89 -6.13 4.70
N ASN A 166 37.84 -5.31 4.77
CA ASN A 166 36.51 -5.74 5.20
C ASN A 166 35.48 -5.77 4.06
N LEU A 167 35.91 -5.53 2.82
CA LEU A 167 35.00 -5.43 1.68
C LEU A 167 34.41 -6.82 1.36
N ASN A 168 33.11 -6.95 1.56
CA ASN A 168 32.38 -8.22 1.42
C ASN A 168 31.50 -8.22 0.17
N ASN A 169 30.98 -7.05 -0.20
CA ASN A 169 30.08 -6.91 -1.34
C ASN A 169 30.45 -5.69 -2.19
N LEU A 170 30.80 -5.95 -3.45
CA LEU A 170 31.19 -4.95 -4.44
C LEU A 170 30.31 -5.04 -5.69
N GLN A 171 29.39 -4.09 -5.86
CA GLN A 171 28.45 -4.06 -6.98
C GLN A 171 28.73 -2.84 -7.87
N LEU A 172 29.37 -3.06 -9.01
CA LEU A 172 29.72 -2.01 -9.99
C LEU A 172 29.04 -2.25 -11.36
N ALA A 173 28.04 -3.11 -11.41
CA ALA A 173 27.41 -3.54 -12.65
C ALA A 173 26.71 -2.37 -13.38
N SER A 174 26.60 -2.46 -14.70
CA SER A 174 25.91 -1.48 -15.54
C SER A 174 26.43 -0.05 -15.33
N ASN A 175 27.68 0.16 -15.71
CA ASN A 175 28.38 1.45 -15.75
C ASN A 175 29.24 1.50 -17.03
N ASP A 176 29.97 2.60 -17.24
CA ASP A 176 30.87 2.81 -18.37
C ASP A 176 32.36 2.60 -17.97
N LEU A 177 32.63 1.75 -16.96
CA LEU A 177 34.00 1.49 -16.47
C LEU A 177 34.81 0.73 -17.52
N SER A 178 36.12 0.96 -17.55
CA SER A 178 37.04 0.34 -18.51
C SER A 178 38.36 -0.08 -17.86
N GLY A 179 39.21 -0.77 -18.61
CA GLY A 179 40.53 -1.18 -18.12
C GLY A 179 40.53 -2.52 -17.39
N GLN A 180 41.58 -2.74 -16.58
CA GLN A 180 41.81 -4.02 -15.92
C GLN A 180 41.17 -4.07 -14.52
N VAL A 181 40.48 -5.16 -14.20
CA VAL A 181 40.00 -5.46 -12.85
C VAL A 181 41.18 -6.00 -12.03
N PRO A 182 41.54 -5.38 -10.88
CA PRO A 182 42.57 -5.92 -10.01
C PRO A 182 42.22 -7.32 -9.48
N ASP A 183 43.11 -8.29 -9.64
CA ASP A 183 42.83 -9.72 -9.37
C ASP A 183 42.29 -10.01 -7.95
N LEU A 184 42.76 -9.24 -6.95
CA LEU A 184 42.31 -9.37 -5.56
C LEU A 184 40.81 -9.09 -5.39
N LEU A 185 40.18 -8.33 -6.29
CA LEU A 185 38.75 -8.05 -6.22
C LEU A 185 37.89 -9.28 -6.56
N PHE A 186 38.44 -10.27 -7.27
CA PHE A 186 37.75 -11.54 -7.50
C PHE A 186 37.71 -12.43 -6.26
N GLN A 187 38.43 -12.08 -5.18
CA GLN A 187 38.38 -12.76 -3.89
C GLN A 187 37.30 -12.19 -2.96
N VAL A 188 36.70 -11.04 -3.32
CA VAL A 188 35.57 -10.47 -2.58
C VAL A 188 34.41 -11.47 -2.65
N HIS A 189 33.78 -11.75 -1.52
CA HIS A 189 32.75 -12.80 -1.41
C HIS A 189 31.62 -12.64 -2.42
N LYS A 190 31.14 -11.40 -2.62
CA LYS A 190 30.14 -11.07 -3.63
C LYS A 190 30.61 -9.90 -4.49
N TYR A 191 30.82 -10.13 -5.79
CA TYR A 191 31.18 -9.08 -6.73
C TYR A 191 30.36 -9.16 -8.02
N ASN A 192 30.07 -7.99 -8.61
CA ASN A 192 29.45 -7.90 -9.93
C ASN A 192 30.02 -6.71 -10.72
N PHE A 193 30.65 -7.02 -11.85
CA PHE A 193 31.26 -6.08 -12.79
C PHE A 193 30.58 -6.12 -14.17
N THR A 194 29.47 -6.84 -14.32
CA THR A 194 28.79 -7.02 -15.61
C THR A 194 28.31 -5.70 -16.20
N GLY A 195 28.18 -5.63 -17.54
CA GLY A 195 27.72 -4.41 -18.21
C GLY A 195 28.68 -3.23 -18.11
N ASN A 196 30.00 -3.51 -18.13
CA ASN A 196 31.09 -2.53 -18.23
C ASN A 196 32.08 -2.95 -19.35
N ASN A 197 33.03 -2.09 -19.69
CA ASN A 197 34.12 -2.33 -20.66
C ASN A 197 35.40 -2.86 -19.99
N LEU A 198 35.25 -3.77 -19.01
CA LEU A 198 36.33 -4.33 -18.21
C LEU A 198 36.87 -5.66 -18.78
N ASN A 199 38.11 -6.02 -18.44
CA ASN A 199 38.77 -7.25 -18.88
C ASN A 199 38.37 -8.53 -18.11
N CYS A 200 37.08 -8.71 -17.84
CA CYS A 200 36.55 -9.91 -17.19
C CYS A 200 35.47 -10.56 -18.07
N GLY A 201 35.05 -11.79 -17.75
CA GLY A 201 33.99 -12.49 -18.47
C GLY A 201 34.51 -13.73 -19.20
N ILE A 202 33.69 -14.29 -20.09
CA ILE A 202 33.89 -15.64 -20.68
C ILE A 202 35.22 -15.75 -21.47
N ASN A 203 35.73 -14.63 -21.98
CA ASN A 203 36.99 -14.56 -22.74
C ASN A 203 38.22 -14.27 -21.88
N PHE A 204 38.08 -14.20 -20.55
CA PHE A 204 39.14 -13.85 -19.61
C PHE A 204 39.24 -14.90 -18.49
N THR A 205 40.33 -14.87 -17.71
CA THR A 205 40.61 -15.85 -16.65
C THR A 205 39.59 -15.84 -15.51
N HIS A 206 38.94 -14.69 -15.28
CA HIS A 206 37.96 -14.50 -14.21
C HIS A 206 36.59 -14.06 -14.77
N LEU A 207 35.52 -14.64 -14.24
CA LEU A 207 34.14 -14.20 -14.53
C LEU A 207 33.91 -12.80 -13.98
N CYS A 208 33.14 -11.97 -14.70
CA CYS A 208 32.74 -10.63 -14.24
C CYS A 208 31.72 -10.67 -13.08
N GLU A 209 31.23 -11.83 -12.69
CA GLU A 209 30.25 -12.00 -11.62
C GLU A 209 30.65 -13.19 -10.75
N SER A 210 30.60 -13.03 -9.43
CA SER A 210 30.78 -14.14 -8.50
C SER A 210 29.58 -15.07 -8.62
N ASN A 211 29.81 -16.35 -8.95
CA ASN A 211 28.74 -17.35 -8.96
C ASN A 211 28.14 -17.49 -7.55
N SER A 212 26.84 -17.23 -7.44
CA SER A 212 26.05 -17.52 -6.24
C SER A 212 25.80 -19.02 -6.10
N ALA A 213 26.87 -19.81 -5.97
CA ALA A 213 26.77 -21.16 -5.43
C ALA A 213 26.81 -21.05 -3.91
N ASP A 214 25.65 -20.77 -3.32
CA ASP A 214 25.37 -21.12 -1.93
C ASP A 214 25.59 -22.63 -1.76
N PRO A 215 26.48 -23.11 -0.88
CA PRO A 215 26.33 -24.42 -0.28
C PRO A 215 25.16 -24.32 0.71
N GLY A 216 23.94 -24.22 0.16
CA GLY A 216 22.68 -24.14 0.90
C GLY A 216 21.96 -22.79 0.76
N ALA A 217 20.78 -22.82 0.12
CA ALA A 217 19.79 -21.73 -0.06
C ALA A 217 19.92 -20.83 -1.32
N SER A 218 18.86 -20.05 -1.55
CA SER A 218 18.76 -18.84 -2.39
C SER A 218 18.49 -18.90 -3.92
N GLN A 219 17.23 -18.56 -4.25
CA GLN A 219 16.64 -17.92 -5.45
C GLN A 219 17.16 -18.17 -6.89
N LYS A 220 16.27 -18.74 -7.72
CA LYS A 220 16.19 -18.63 -9.20
C LYS A 220 14.88 -17.88 -9.55
N SER A 221 14.64 -17.21 -10.69
CA SER A 221 15.21 -17.20 -12.05
C SER A 221 14.79 -15.92 -12.81
N LYS A 222 15.57 -15.50 -13.82
CA LYS A 222 15.19 -14.57 -14.92
C LYS A 222 14.40 -15.34 -16.01
N ILE A 223 13.31 -14.79 -16.58
CA ILE A 223 13.19 -13.89 -17.75
C ILE A 223 13.68 -14.51 -19.08
N GLY A 224 12.71 -14.91 -19.90
CA GLY A 224 12.71 -14.77 -21.36
C GLY A 224 11.45 -13.99 -21.77
N ILE A 225 11.38 -13.49 -23.00
CA ILE A 225 10.29 -12.67 -23.63
C ILE A 225 10.67 -11.17 -23.78
N ILE A 226 11.67 -10.89 -24.63
CA ILE A 226 11.95 -9.56 -25.21
C ILE A 226 11.79 -9.64 -26.75
N PHE A 227 10.70 -10.21 -27.24
CA PHE A 227 10.39 -10.14 -28.69
C PHE A 227 8.96 -9.71 -29.03
N GLY A 228 8.07 -9.48 -28.05
CA GLY A 228 6.68 -9.09 -28.31
C GLY A 228 6.34 -7.60 -28.17
N ILE A 229 7.22 -6.78 -27.56
CA ILE A 229 6.80 -5.47 -27.03
C ILE A 229 6.82 -4.35 -28.09
N ILE A 230 7.68 -4.45 -29.11
CA ILE A 230 7.91 -3.38 -30.08
C ILE A 230 6.63 -3.02 -30.88
N GLY A 231 5.73 -3.98 -31.12
CA GLY A 231 4.44 -3.71 -31.77
C GLY A 231 3.37 -3.11 -30.84
N GLY A 232 3.44 -3.40 -29.53
CA GLY A 232 2.44 -2.93 -28.55
C GLY A 232 2.64 -1.49 -28.08
N VAL A 233 3.88 -0.97 -28.18
CA VAL A 233 4.24 0.39 -27.76
C VAL A 233 3.48 1.46 -28.54
N ILE A 234 3.17 1.22 -29.82
CA ILE A 234 2.44 2.19 -30.66
C ILE A 234 0.95 2.24 -30.28
N GLY A 235 0.36 1.12 -29.84
CA GLY A 235 -1.02 1.09 -29.31
C GLY A 235 -1.14 1.72 -27.91
N LEU A 236 -0.12 1.55 -27.05
CA LEU A 236 -0.09 2.09 -25.69
C LEU A 236 0.04 3.63 -25.63
N LEU A 237 0.66 4.24 -26.64
CA LEU A 237 0.80 5.70 -26.72
C LEU A 237 -0.53 6.40 -26.96
N LEU A 238 -1.46 5.79 -27.70
CA LEU A 238 -2.81 6.32 -27.91
C LEU A 238 -3.69 6.14 -26.67
N LEU A 239 -3.48 5.06 -25.90
CA LEU A 239 -4.19 4.80 -24.64
C LEU A 239 -3.67 5.68 -23.49
N GLY A 240 -2.37 6.00 -23.49
CA GLY A 240 -1.73 6.86 -22.50
C GLY A 240 -2.22 8.31 -22.53
N GLY A 241 -2.61 8.81 -23.70
CA GLY A 241 -3.24 10.13 -23.84
C GLY A 241 -4.59 10.22 -23.13
N LEU A 242 -5.37 9.13 -23.11
CA LEU A 242 -6.65 9.07 -22.42
C LEU A 242 -6.48 8.95 -20.89
N LEU A 243 -5.47 8.19 -20.44
CA LEU A 243 -5.15 7.99 -19.02
C LEU A 243 -4.58 9.24 -18.35
N PHE A 244 -3.85 10.08 -19.10
CA PHE A 244 -3.33 11.36 -18.62
C PHE A 244 -4.45 12.33 -18.18
N LEU A 245 -5.60 12.30 -18.85
CA LEU A 245 -6.76 13.10 -18.48
C LEU A 245 -7.40 12.61 -17.17
N MET A 246 -7.35 11.31 -16.89
CA MET A 246 -7.78 10.72 -15.62
C MET A 246 -6.77 10.94 -14.49
N TRP A 247 -5.47 11.01 -14.78
CA TRP A 247 -4.40 11.26 -13.81
C TRP A 247 -4.52 12.65 -13.16
N LYS A 248 -5.00 13.64 -13.93
CA LYS A 248 -5.26 14.99 -13.42
C LYS A 248 -6.42 15.07 -12.43
N SER A 249 -7.42 14.19 -12.52
CA SER A 249 -8.53 14.19 -11.54
C SER A 249 -8.13 13.57 -10.20
N ARG A 250 -7.06 12.77 -10.15
CA ARG A 250 -6.65 11.98 -8.97
C ARG A 250 -5.57 12.62 -8.09
N HIS A 251 -4.88 13.66 -8.55
CA HIS A 251 -3.71 14.24 -7.88
C HIS A 251 -4.02 15.13 -6.64
N LYS A 252 -5.25 15.12 -6.12
CA LYS A 252 -5.65 15.95 -4.97
C LYS A 252 -5.48 15.26 -3.60
N ALA A 253 -5.01 14.00 -3.50
CA ALA A 253 -5.29 13.19 -2.30
C ALA A 253 -4.14 12.43 -1.59
N TYR A 254 -2.83 12.71 -1.75
CA TYR A 254 -1.83 11.92 -0.98
C TYR A 254 -0.52 12.66 -0.61
N LYS A 255 -0.30 12.88 0.69
CA LYS A 255 0.99 13.16 1.38
C LYS A 255 1.13 12.13 2.53
N GLY A 256 2.34 11.86 3.06
CA GLY A 256 2.54 10.93 4.19
C GLY A 256 3.75 11.28 5.06
N GLU A 257 3.63 11.08 6.38
CA GLU A 257 4.59 11.46 7.46
C GLU A 257 5.15 10.22 8.25
N VAL A 258 6.19 10.42 9.09
CA VAL A 258 7.03 9.39 9.80
C VAL A 258 6.94 9.51 11.35
N PHE A 259 7.13 8.42 12.12
CA PHE A 259 6.82 8.30 13.57
C PHE A 259 7.96 7.96 14.54
N VAL A 260 7.82 8.47 15.78
CA VAL A 260 8.59 8.10 16.98
C VAL A 260 7.60 7.69 18.09
N ASP A 261 7.86 6.56 18.76
CA ASP A 261 7.08 6.08 19.91
C ASP A 261 7.60 6.71 21.22
N VAL A 262 6.70 7.37 21.96
CA VAL A 262 6.88 7.71 23.38
C VAL A 262 6.00 6.75 24.17
N ALA A 263 6.50 6.17 25.27
CA ALA A 263 5.62 5.56 26.26
C ALA A 263 4.71 6.68 26.79
N GLY A 264 3.47 6.71 26.30
CA GLY A 264 2.53 7.78 26.57
C GLY A 264 2.31 7.93 28.07
N GLU A 265 2.53 9.14 28.55
CA GLU A 265 1.88 9.67 29.74
C GLU A 265 0.37 9.38 29.62
N ASP A 266 -0.24 8.84 30.68
CA ASP A 266 -1.66 8.47 30.73
C ASP A 266 -2.53 9.65 30.28
N ASP A 267 -3.07 9.58 29.07
CA ASP A 267 -4.17 10.44 28.66
C ASP A 267 -5.42 9.90 29.37
N ARG A 268 -5.72 10.45 30.56
CA ARG A 268 -6.72 9.95 31.53
C ARG A 268 -8.18 10.05 31.07
N ARG A 269 -8.49 9.84 29.79
CA ARG A 269 -9.85 9.92 29.28
C ARG A 269 -10.39 8.71 28.53
N ILE A 270 -9.64 7.62 28.38
CA ILE A 270 -10.22 6.46 27.71
C ILE A 270 -9.76 5.11 28.26
N GLU A 271 -10.56 4.54 29.18
CA GLU A 271 -10.44 3.15 29.61
C GLU A 271 -11.09 2.23 28.57
N PHE A 272 -10.37 1.95 27.48
CA PHE A 272 -10.75 0.87 26.56
C PHE A 272 -10.28 -0.47 27.15
N GLY A 273 -11.21 -1.24 27.69
CA GLY A 273 -10.93 -2.58 28.20
C GLY A 273 -10.20 -3.47 27.17
N GLN A 274 -9.19 -4.20 27.64
CA GLN A 274 -8.51 -5.34 26.99
C GLN A 274 -7.88 -5.18 25.58
N LEU A 275 -8.02 -4.06 24.88
CA LEU A 275 -7.37 -3.87 23.58
C LEU A 275 -5.89 -3.55 23.72
N LYS A 276 -5.03 -4.29 23.00
CA LYS A 276 -3.58 -4.03 22.99
C LYS A 276 -3.25 -2.92 22.00
N ARG A 277 -2.58 -1.86 22.45
CA ARG A 277 -1.93 -0.90 21.56
C ARG A 277 -0.58 -1.47 21.10
N PHE A 278 -0.42 -1.66 19.80
CA PHE A 278 0.81 -2.17 19.21
C PHE A 278 1.72 -1.03 18.76
N ALA A 279 3.03 -1.19 18.95
CA ALA A 279 4.02 -0.27 18.40
C ALA A 279 4.11 -0.43 16.88
N TRP A 280 4.38 0.66 16.15
CA TRP A 280 4.50 0.60 14.69
C TRP A 280 5.57 -0.40 14.25
N ARG A 281 6.73 -0.38 14.92
CA ARG A 281 7.86 -1.27 14.63
C ARG A 281 7.52 -2.74 14.86
N GLU A 282 6.72 -3.05 15.88
CA GLU A 282 6.27 -4.41 16.18
C GLU A 282 5.46 -4.98 14.99
N ILE A 283 4.53 -4.18 14.46
CA ILE A 283 3.71 -4.56 13.31
C ILE A 283 4.50 -4.56 12.00
N GLN A 284 5.42 -3.61 11.84
CA GLN A 284 6.31 -3.55 10.69
C GLN A 284 7.17 -4.81 10.60
N LEU A 285 7.74 -5.28 11.71
CA LEU A 285 8.50 -6.53 11.74
C LEU A 285 7.58 -7.74 11.50
N ALA A 286 6.41 -7.77 12.14
CA ALA A 286 5.47 -8.88 12.01
C ALA A 286 4.96 -9.09 10.57
N THR A 287 4.96 -8.05 9.74
CA THR A 287 4.44 -8.06 8.37
C THR A 287 5.53 -8.04 7.29
N ASP A 288 6.81 -8.21 7.66
CA ASP A 288 7.97 -8.05 6.78
C ASP A 288 8.00 -6.67 6.08
N SER A 289 7.84 -5.60 6.85
CA SER A 289 7.70 -4.21 6.37
C SER A 289 6.56 -4.04 5.36
N PHE A 290 5.40 -4.64 5.67
CA PHE A 290 4.20 -4.59 4.82
C PHE A 290 4.48 -5.10 3.39
N CYS A 291 5.22 -6.20 3.27
CA CYS A 291 5.57 -6.79 1.98
C CYS A 291 4.31 -7.22 1.20
N GLU A 292 4.28 -6.98 -0.12
CA GLU A 292 3.15 -7.36 -0.99
C GLU A 292 2.86 -8.86 -0.97
N LYS A 293 3.88 -9.72 -0.72
CA LYS A 293 3.69 -11.18 -0.59
C LYS A 293 2.74 -11.56 0.56
N ASN A 294 2.58 -10.67 1.54
CA ASN A 294 1.76 -10.89 2.72
C ASN A 294 0.33 -10.33 2.57
N VAL A 295 -0.04 -9.75 1.42
CA VAL A 295 -1.36 -9.18 1.22
C VAL A 295 -2.43 -10.28 1.13
N LEU A 296 -3.42 -10.21 2.01
CA LEU A 296 -4.60 -11.09 2.04
C LEU A 296 -5.75 -10.52 1.20
N GLY A 297 -5.83 -9.20 1.10
CA GLY A 297 -6.86 -8.51 0.34
C GLY A 297 -6.66 -7.00 0.32
N GLN A 298 -7.28 -6.33 -0.66
CA GLN A 298 -7.28 -4.89 -0.81
C GLN A 298 -8.69 -4.41 -1.13
N GLY A 299 -9.15 -3.37 -0.43
CA GLY A 299 -10.45 -2.74 -0.66
C GLY A 299 -10.35 -1.21 -0.61
N GLY A 300 -11.50 -0.53 -0.69
CA GLY A 300 -11.56 0.94 -0.66
C GLY A 300 -11.05 1.57 0.64
N PHE A 301 -10.97 0.78 1.72
CA PHE A 301 -10.52 1.23 3.04
C PHE A 301 -9.06 0.83 3.34
N GLY A 302 -8.32 0.34 2.35
CA GLY A 302 -6.89 0.00 2.48
C GLY A 302 -6.56 -1.47 2.25
N LYS A 303 -5.35 -1.87 2.65
CA LYS A 303 -4.79 -3.21 2.43
C LYS A 303 -4.75 -4.02 3.72
N VAL A 304 -5.05 -5.32 3.62
CA VAL A 304 -4.96 -6.26 4.72
C VAL A 304 -3.77 -7.18 4.51
N TYR A 305 -2.87 -7.22 5.48
CA TYR A 305 -1.64 -8.02 5.46
C TYR A 305 -1.73 -9.15 6.47
N LYS A 306 -1.14 -10.30 6.14
CA LYS A 306 -0.83 -11.36 7.07
C LYS A 306 0.42 -10.97 7.86
N GLY A 307 0.36 -11.11 9.18
CA GLY A 307 1.52 -10.93 10.04
C GLY A 307 1.71 -12.09 11.00
N VAL A 308 2.91 -12.22 11.54
CA VAL A 308 3.26 -13.15 12.62
C VAL A 308 3.95 -12.36 13.71
N LEU A 309 3.34 -12.31 14.90
CA LEU A 309 3.92 -11.66 16.07
C LEU A 309 5.10 -12.48 16.64
N ALA A 310 5.87 -11.88 17.55
CA ALA A 310 7.07 -12.51 18.14
C ALA A 310 6.77 -13.81 18.91
N ASP A 311 5.54 -13.98 19.39
CA ASP A 311 5.01 -15.18 20.05
C ASP A 311 4.47 -16.24 19.07
N ASN A 312 4.72 -16.09 17.77
CA ASN A 312 4.15 -16.87 16.67
C ASN A 312 2.63 -16.73 16.46
N THR A 313 1.98 -15.75 17.10
CA THR A 313 0.56 -15.49 16.86
C THR A 313 0.35 -14.94 15.45
N LYS A 314 -0.45 -15.63 14.64
CA LYS A 314 -0.84 -15.17 13.29
C LYS A 314 -1.94 -14.13 13.37
N ILE A 315 -1.69 -12.99 12.75
CA ILE A 315 -2.60 -11.84 12.75
C ILE A 315 -2.94 -11.38 11.33
N ALA A 316 -4.05 -10.67 11.19
CA ALA A 316 -4.41 -9.91 10.01
C ALA A 316 -4.35 -8.42 10.36
N VAL A 317 -3.56 -7.66 9.63
CA VAL A 317 -3.28 -6.24 9.86
C VAL A 317 -3.91 -5.43 8.72
N LYS A 318 -4.97 -4.69 9.03
CA LYS A 318 -5.63 -3.78 8.10
C LYS A 318 -4.98 -2.40 8.21
N ARG A 319 -4.26 -1.98 7.17
CA ARG A 319 -3.63 -0.66 7.04
C ARG A 319 -4.54 0.26 6.24
N LEU A 320 -5.05 1.29 6.88
CA LEU A 320 -5.98 2.24 6.27
C LEU A 320 -5.23 3.22 5.36
N THR A 321 -5.79 3.50 4.18
CA THR A 321 -5.18 4.41 3.18
C THR A 321 -5.81 5.81 3.17
N ASP A 322 -7.02 5.97 3.71
CA ASP A 322 -7.81 7.22 3.63
C ASP A 322 -8.00 7.92 4.99
N TYR A 323 -7.09 7.72 5.95
CA TYR A 323 -7.24 8.27 7.32
C TYR A 323 -7.21 9.82 7.37
N GLU A 324 -6.63 10.49 6.37
CA GLU A 324 -6.64 11.97 6.27
C GLU A 324 -7.98 12.53 5.78
N SER A 325 -8.87 11.68 5.25
CA SER A 325 -10.23 12.09 4.91
C SER A 325 -11.11 12.13 6.17
N PRO A 326 -12.02 13.11 6.30
CA PRO A 326 -12.96 13.16 7.44
C PRO A 326 -13.78 11.87 7.62
N GLY A 327 -14.01 11.12 6.53
CA GLY A 327 -14.70 9.83 6.57
C GLY A 327 -13.83 8.68 7.07
N GLY A 328 -12.53 8.70 6.80
CA GLY A 328 -11.59 7.63 7.18
C GLY A 328 -11.19 7.67 8.66
N GLU A 329 -10.96 8.85 9.22
CA GLU A 329 -10.73 9.00 10.67
C GLU A 329 -11.98 8.62 11.48
N ALA A 330 -13.16 9.06 11.04
CA ALA A 330 -14.43 8.67 11.66
C ALA A 330 -14.70 7.16 11.53
N ALA A 331 -14.30 6.53 10.41
CA ALA A 331 -14.39 5.07 10.26
C ALA A 331 -13.45 4.33 11.20
N PHE A 332 -12.20 4.81 11.36
CA PHE A 332 -11.24 4.24 12.30
C PHE A 332 -11.74 4.34 13.75
N LEU A 333 -12.19 5.53 14.18
CA LEU A 333 -12.72 5.73 15.53
C LEU A 333 -13.96 4.87 15.79
N ARG A 334 -14.91 4.80 14.85
CA ARG A 334 -16.07 3.88 14.95
C ARG A 334 -15.64 2.42 15.08
N GLU A 335 -14.64 1.98 14.31
CA GLU A 335 -14.18 0.59 14.34
C GLU A 335 -13.49 0.27 15.69
N VAL A 336 -12.74 1.21 16.26
CA VAL A 336 -12.14 1.08 17.60
C VAL A 336 -13.19 1.17 18.72
N GLU A 337 -14.15 2.09 18.64
CA GLU A 337 -15.16 2.32 19.68
C GLU A 337 -16.28 1.26 19.67
N MET A 338 -16.80 0.87 18.52
CA MET A 338 -17.93 -0.07 18.45
C MET A 338 -17.51 -1.55 18.48
N ILE A 339 -16.42 -1.92 17.79
CA ILE A 339 -15.98 -3.33 17.72
C ILE A 339 -15.25 -3.74 19.02
N SER A 340 -14.71 -2.79 19.79
CA SER A 340 -14.16 -3.10 21.12
C SER A 340 -15.22 -3.52 22.13
N VAL A 341 -16.45 -3.00 21.99
CA VAL A 341 -17.56 -3.25 22.92
C VAL A 341 -18.41 -4.45 22.48
N ALA A 342 -18.50 -4.73 21.18
CA ALA A 342 -19.28 -5.84 20.65
C ALA A 342 -18.52 -7.19 20.76
N VAL A 343 -18.95 -8.05 21.69
CA VAL A 343 -18.38 -9.40 21.88
C VAL A 343 -19.41 -10.47 21.55
N HIS A 344 -19.18 -11.19 20.47
CA HIS A 344 -20.00 -12.34 20.09
C HIS A 344 -19.17 -13.35 19.29
N ARG A 345 -19.51 -14.64 19.38
CA ARG A 345 -18.78 -15.73 18.69
C ARG A 345 -18.78 -15.62 17.16
N ASN A 346 -19.76 -14.92 16.59
CA ASN A 346 -19.91 -14.70 15.15
C ASN A 346 -19.49 -13.28 14.71
N LEU A 347 -18.94 -12.46 15.61
CA LEU A 347 -18.37 -11.16 15.28
C LEU A 347 -16.85 -11.22 15.36
N LEU A 348 -16.17 -10.67 14.35
CA LEU A 348 -14.71 -10.63 14.33
C LEU A 348 -14.21 -9.65 15.39
N ARG A 349 -13.62 -10.18 16.45
CA ARG A 349 -13.10 -9.37 17.55
C ARG A 349 -11.79 -8.68 17.19
N LEU A 350 -11.71 -7.38 17.44
CA LEU A 350 -10.48 -6.60 17.34
C LEU A 350 -9.51 -7.02 18.47
N ILE A 351 -8.26 -7.32 18.12
CA ILE A 351 -7.20 -7.66 19.10
C ILE A 351 -6.53 -6.39 19.62
N GLY A 352 -6.36 -5.42 18.72
CA GLY A 352 -5.65 -4.20 19.02
C GLY A 352 -5.58 -3.27 17.83
N PHE A 353 -4.92 -2.15 18.05
CA PHE A 353 -4.71 -1.13 17.04
C PHE A 353 -3.30 -0.57 17.14
N CYS A 354 -2.83 0.04 16.07
CA CYS A 354 -1.64 0.88 16.09
C CYS A 354 -2.03 2.22 15.47
N THR A 355 -1.81 3.28 16.25
CA THR A 355 -2.06 4.66 15.85
C THR A 355 -0.77 5.42 15.88
N THR A 356 -0.50 6.07 14.76
CA THR A 356 0.55 7.04 14.60
C THR A 356 0.00 8.20 13.76
N PRO A 357 0.59 9.41 13.77
CA PRO A 357 0.02 10.53 13.02
C PRO A 357 -0.35 10.26 11.53
N SER A 358 0.35 9.39 10.79
CA SER A 358 0.07 9.02 9.38
C SER A 358 -0.37 7.56 9.18
N GLU A 359 -0.43 6.74 10.24
CA GLU A 359 -0.84 5.35 10.09
C GLU A 359 -1.93 5.01 11.09
N ARG A 360 -2.99 4.43 10.56
CA ARG A 360 -4.08 3.82 11.32
C ARG A 360 -4.15 2.35 10.93
N LEU A 361 -3.82 1.48 11.89
CA LEU A 361 -3.76 0.05 11.72
C LEU A 361 -4.75 -0.63 12.68
N LEU A 362 -5.47 -1.61 12.17
CA LEU A 362 -6.36 -2.47 12.94
C LEU A 362 -5.86 -3.91 12.89
N ILE A 363 -5.75 -4.56 14.05
CA ILE A 363 -5.18 -5.89 14.19
C ILE A 363 -6.28 -6.88 14.58
N TYR A 364 -6.45 -7.91 13.77
CA TYR A 364 -7.44 -8.98 13.91
C TYR A 364 -6.78 -10.35 14.00
N PRO A 365 -7.47 -11.37 14.53
CA PRO A 365 -6.99 -12.74 14.43
C PRO A 365 -6.92 -13.15 12.96
N PHE A 366 -5.87 -13.88 12.59
CA PHE A 366 -5.77 -14.41 11.24
C PHE A 366 -6.80 -15.53 11.02
N MET A 367 -7.71 -15.31 10.07
CA MET A 367 -8.71 -16.31 9.66
C MET A 367 -8.11 -17.22 8.59
N GLN A 368 -7.82 -18.49 8.93
CA GLN A 368 -7.17 -19.44 8.02
C GLN A 368 -7.94 -19.68 6.72
N ASN A 369 -9.28 -19.62 6.78
CA ASN A 369 -10.15 -19.87 5.64
C ASN A 369 -10.48 -18.63 4.82
N LEU A 370 -9.91 -17.46 5.18
CA LEU A 370 -10.14 -16.15 4.55
C LEU A 370 -11.63 -15.79 4.49
N SER A 371 -12.01 -14.80 3.67
CA SER A 371 -13.41 -14.38 3.54
C SER A 371 -14.23 -15.39 2.73
N VAL A 372 -15.54 -15.45 3.00
CA VAL A 372 -16.50 -16.22 2.19
C VAL A 372 -16.41 -15.79 0.73
N ALA A 373 -16.31 -14.49 0.47
CA ALA A 373 -16.12 -13.93 -0.86
C ALA A 373 -14.84 -14.47 -1.54
N TYR A 374 -13.71 -14.62 -0.83
CA TYR A 374 -12.49 -15.22 -1.39
C TYR A 374 -12.71 -16.69 -1.78
N ARG A 375 -13.47 -17.46 -0.99
CA ARG A 375 -13.80 -18.86 -1.28
C ARG A 375 -14.74 -18.99 -2.48
N LEU A 376 -15.70 -18.08 -2.61
CA LEU A 376 -16.63 -17.99 -3.73
C LEU A 376 -16.05 -17.25 -4.96
N ARG A 377 -14.80 -16.76 -4.89
CA ARG A 377 -14.16 -15.90 -5.91
C ARG A 377 -14.91 -14.60 -6.21
N VAL A 378 -15.72 -14.11 -5.27
CA VAL A 378 -16.48 -12.87 -5.34
C VAL A 378 -15.66 -11.72 -4.72
N ARG A 379 -15.67 -10.52 -5.34
CA ARG A 379 -15.04 -9.29 -4.79
C ARG A 379 -15.91 -8.07 -5.09
N GLY A 380 -16.31 -7.31 -4.06
CA GLY A 380 -16.81 -5.93 -4.17
C GLY A 380 -18.30 -5.70 -3.83
N THR A 381 -18.62 -4.44 -3.50
CA THR A 381 -19.81 -3.96 -2.78
C THR A 381 -20.75 -3.14 -3.69
N MET A 382 -21.17 -3.69 -4.83
CA MET A 382 -22.22 -3.11 -5.66
C MET A 382 -23.28 -4.20 -5.83
N GLY A 383 -24.52 -3.92 -5.39
CA GLY A 383 -25.62 -4.90 -5.32
C GLY A 383 -26.15 -5.16 -3.91
N HIS A 384 -25.36 -4.90 -2.85
CA HIS A 384 -25.78 -5.06 -1.44
C HIS A 384 -26.41 -3.81 -0.82
N ILE A 385 -26.50 -2.71 -1.57
CA ILE A 385 -27.04 -1.43 -1.09
C ILE A 385 -28.56 -1.44 -1.28
N ALA A 386 -29.30 -1.21 -0.20
CA ALA A 386 -30.75 -1.17 -0.25
C ALA A 386 -31.28 0.03 -1.06
N PRO A 387 -32.40 -0.11 -1.80
CA PRO A 387 -32.93 0.96 -2.67
C PRO A 387 -33.26 2.26 -1.94
N GLU A 388 -33.82 2.18 -0.74
CA GLU A 388 -34.15 3.34 0.09
C GLU A 388 -32.91 4.07 0.59
N TYR A 389 -31.79 3.36 0.77
CA TYR A 389 -30.55 3.99 1.17
C TYR A 389 -29.97 4.81 0.01
N LEU A 390 -30.10 4.32 -1.23
CA LEU A 390 -29.74 5.07 -2.43
C LEU A 390 -30.61 6.32 -2.65
N SER A 391 -31.90 6.24 -2.36
CA SER A 391 -32.83 7.36 -2.60
C SER A 391 -32.85 8.39 -1.47
N THR A 392 -32.66 7.96 -0.21
CA THR A 392 -32.78 8.84 0.96
C THR A 392 -31.47 9.17 1.65
N GLY A 393 -30.40 8.39 1.39
CA GLY A 393 -29.13 8.50 2.10
C GLY A 393 -29.18 8.10 3.58
N LYS A 394 -30.28 7.48 4.05
CA LYS A 394 -30.44 7.03 5.44
C LYS A 394 -30.22 5.52 5.56
N SER A 395 -29.28 5.12 6.42
CA SER A 395 -29.07 3.72 6.79
C SER A 395 -29.95 3.33 7.98
N SER A 396 -30.34 2.06 8.07
CA SER A 396 -31.08 1.49 9.19
C SER A 396 -30.74 0.01 9.37
N GLU A 397 -31.24 -0.65 10.41
CA GLU A 397 -31.12 -2.09 10.55
C GLU A 397 -31.74 -2.86 9.37
N ARG A 398 -32.75 -2.26 8.69
CA ARG A 398 -33.36 -2.84 7.48
C ARG A 398 -32.44 -2.80 6.27
N THR A 399 -31.51 -1.85 6.22
CA THR A 399 -30.49 -1.81 5.14
C THR A 399 -29.49 -2.95 5.31
N ASP A 400 -29.18 -3.34 6.54
CA ASP A 400 -28.32 -4.50 6.83
C ASP A 400 -29.02 -5.83 6.49
N VAL A 401 -30.32 -5.94 6.80
CA VAL A 401 -31.14 -7.11 6.40
C VAL A 401 -31.11 -7.30 4.89
N PHE A 402 -31.27 -6.22 4.12
CA PHE A 402 -31.20 -6.28 2.65
C PHE A 402 -29.84 -6.82 2.18
N GLY A 403 -28.74 -6.25 2.70
CA GLY A 403 -27.40 -6.71 2.37
C GLY A 403 -27.15 -8.18 2.75
N TYR A 404 -27.69 -8.64 3.88
CA TYR A 404 -27.65 -10.04 4.29
C TYR A 404 -28.40 -10.96 3.31
N GLY A 405 -29.58 -10.55 2.83
CA GLY A 405 -30.33 -11.30 1.82
C GLY A 405 -29.54 -11.49 0.53
N ILE A 406 -28.90 -10.43 0.03
CA ILE A 406 -28.04 -10.52 -1.17
C ILE A 406 -26.84 -11.44 -0.92
N MET A 407 -26.22 -11.38 0.26
CA MET A 407 -25.13 -12.29 0.62
C MET A 407 -25.55 -13.76 0.63
N LEU A 408 -26.76 -14.08 1.09
CA LEU A 408 -27.30 -15.43 1.00
C LEU A 408 -27.49 -15.88 -0.46
N LEU A 409 -27.96 -14.99 -1.33
CA LEU A 409 -28.06 -15.30 -2.76
C LEU A 409 -26.69 -15.59 -3.37
N GLU A 410 -25.67 -14.80 -3.05
CA GLU A 410 -24.30 -15.06 -3.51
C GLU A 410 -23.77 -16.41 -2.99
N LEU A 411 -24.11 -16.77 -1.75
CA LEU A 411 -23.71 -18.05 -1.15
C LEU A 411 -24.37 -19.26 -1.84
N VAL A 412 -25.66 -19.16 -2.18
CA VAL A 412 -26.39 -20.25 -2.85
C VAL A 412 -26.02 -20.37 -4.33
N THR A 413 -25.87 -19.23 -5.01
CA THR A 413 -25.65 -19.18 -6.46
C THR A 413 -24.18 -19.30 -6.84
N GLY A 414 -23.26 -18.96 -5.92
CA GLY A 414 -21.84 -18.79 -6.23
C GLY A 414 -21.56 -17.61 -7.17
N GLN A 415 -22.57 -16.77 -7.44
CA GLN A 415 -22.50 -15.65 -8.36
C GLN A 415 -22.40 -14.33 -7.59
N ARG A 416 -22.03 -13.27 -8.30
CA ARG A 416 -21.94 -11.92 -7.75
C ARG A 416 -23.31 -11.25 -7.77
N ALA A 417 -23.58 -10.39 -6.78
CA ALA A 417 -24.82 -9.60 -6.72
C ALA A 417 -25.09 -8.77 -8.00
N ILE A 418 -24.01 -8.32 -8.66
CA ILE A 418 -24.04 -7.70 -9.98
C ILE A 418 -23.07 -8.45 -10.87
N ASP A 419 -23.56 -8.93 -12.01
CA ASP A 419 -22.73 -9.58 -13.02
C ASP A 419 -22.95 -8.96 -14.40
N PHE A 420 -22.05 -8.05 -14.76
CA PHE A 420 -22.11 -7.33 -16.04
C PHE A 420 -21.92 -8.24 -17.27
N SER A 421 -21.45 -9.48 -17.09
CA SER A 421 -21.43 -10.48 -18.18
C SER A 421 -22.82 -10.90 -18.64
N ARG A 422 -23.87 -10.67 -17.84
CA ARG A 422 -25.27 -10.95 -18.24
C ARG A 422 -25.85 -9.94 -19.23
N LEU A 423 -25.18 -8.80 -19.45
CA LEU A 423 -25.62 -7.74 -20.37
C LEU A 423 -25.78 -8.20 -21.83
N GLU A 424 -25.15 -9.31 -22.22
CA GLU A 424 -25.20 -9.79 -23.61
C GLU A 424 -26.37 -10.75 -23.88
N GLU A 425 -27.02 -11.31 -22.85
CA GLU A 425 -27.99 -12.41 -23.01
C GLU A 425 -29.36 -12.20 -22.33
N GLU A 426 -29.48 -11.36 -21.27
CA GLU A 426 -30.75 -11.13 -20.55
C GLU A 426 -30.95 -9.67 -20.08
N ASP A 427 -32.20 -9.25 -19.87
CA ASP A 427 -32.57 -7.90 -19.36
C ASP A 427 -32.23 -7.69 -17.86
N ASP A 428 -31.91 -8.75 -17.11
CA ASP A 428 -31.77 -8.73 -15.65
C ASP A 428 -30.29 -8.64 -15.21
N VAL A 429 -29.77 -7.42 -15.03
CA VAL A 429 -28.38 -7.15 -14.58
C VAL A 429 -28.15 -7.50 -13.09
N LEU A 430 -29.22 -7.50 -12.29
CA LEU A 430 -29.19 -7.77 -10.85
C LEU A 430 -29.42 -9.25 -10.57
N LEU A 431 -28.58 -9.85 -9.71
CA LEU A 431 -28.74 -11.24 -9.28
C LEU A 431 -30.13 -11.49 -8.66
N LEU A 432 -30.64 -10.50 -7.92
CA LEU A 432 -31.95 -10.57 -7.28
C LEU A 432 -33.09 -10.80 -8.29
N ASP A 433 -33.09 -10.07 -9.40
CA ASP A 433 -34.17 -10.15 -10.39
C ASP A 433 -34.14 -11.46 -11.14
N HIS A 434 -32.93 -11.92 -11.50
CA HIS A 434 -32.71 -13.22 -12.12
C HIS A 434 -33.16 -14.38 -11.20
N VAL A 435 -32.80 -14.34 -9.91
CA VAL A 435 -33.25 -15.35 -8.94
C VAL A 435 -34.77 -15.32 -8.76
N LYS A 436 -35.40 -14.14 -8.69
CA LYS A 436 -36.87 -14.03 -8.64
C LYS A 436 -37.53 -14.62 -9.88
N LYS A 437 -36.94 -14.47 -11.07
CA LYS A 437 -37.42 -15.09 -12.31
C LYS A 437 -37.34 -16.62 -12.23
N LEU A 438 -36.18 -17.17 -11.89
CA LEU A 438 -35.98 -18.62 -11.81
C LEU A 438 -36.80 -19.29 -10.70
N GLU A 439 -37.01 -18.61 -9.58
CA GLU A 439 -37.86 -19.11 -8.48
C GLU A 439 -39.32 -19.24 -8.94
N ARG A 440 -39.83 -18.25 -9.70
CA ARG A 440 -41.17 -18.32 -10.31
C ARG A 440 -41.32 -19.49 -11.28
N GLU A 441 -40.26 -19.79 -12.04
CA GLU A 441 -40.20 -20.93 -12.95
C GLU A 441 -40.01 -22.28 -12.22
N LYS A 442 -39.84 -22.25 -10.89
CA LYS A 442 -39.52 -23.41 -10.04
C LYS A 442 -38.28 -24.16 -10.50
N ASN A 443 -37.31 -23.45 -11.08
CA ASN A 443 -36.09 -24.02 -11.64
C ASN A 443 -34.92 -23.83 -10.66
N LEU A 444 -34.94 -24.58 -9.55
CA LEU A 444 -33.91 -24.50 -8.51
C LEU A 444 -32.51 -24.86 -9.02
N ASP A 445 -32.40 -25.84 -9.92
CA ASP A 445 -31.12 -26.32 -10.43
C ASP A 445 -30.37 -25.26 -11.25
N ALA A 446 -31.08 -24.30 -11.84
CA ALA A 446 -30.48 -23.16 -12.52
C ALA A 446 -29.98 -22.07 -11.56
N ILE A 447 -30.49 -22.03 -10.32
CA ILE A 447 -30.12 -21.05 -9.30
C ILE A 447 -28.84 -21.48 -8.56
N VAL A 448 -28.73 -22.77 -8.22
CA VAL A 448 -27.67 -23.27 -7.32
C VAL A 448 -26.29 -23.26 -8.00
N ASP A 449 -25.24 -22.98 -7.23
CA ASP A 449 -23.85 -23.03 -7.69
C ASP A 449 -23.54 -24.40 -8.32
N ARG A 450 -23.17 -24.36 -9.61
CA ARG A 450 -22.79 -25.54 -10.40
C ARG A 450 -21.63 -26.32 -9.78
N ASN A 451 -20.76 -25.66 -9.01
CA ASN A 451 -19.64 -26.31 -8.33
C ASN A 451 -20.08 -27.28 -7.22
N LEU A 452 -21.32 -27.18 -6.73
CA LEU A 452 -21.87 -28.12 -5.77
C LEU A 452 -22.22 -29.48 -6.38
N ASN A 453 -22.23 -29.64 -7.72
CA ASN A 453 -22.41 -30.95 -8.39
C ASN A 453 -23.56 -31.81 -7.82
N MET A 454 -24.71 -31.20 -7.51
CA MET A 454 -25.88 -31.85 -6.88
C MET A 454 -25.63 -32.42 -5.46
N SER A 455 -24.53 -32.06 -4.80
CA SER A 455 -24.24 -32.43 -3.40
C SER A 455 -24.85 -31.41 -2.42
N TYR A 456 -26.16 -31.18 -2.52
CA TYR A 456 -26.89 -30.28 -1.63
C TYR A 456 -28.29 -30.82 -1.29
N ASN A 457 -28.85 -30.36 -0.19
CA ASN A 457 -30.23 -30.63 0.19
C ASN A 457 -31.15 -29.58 -0.44
N SER A 458 -32.05 -30.00 -1.34
CA SER A 458 -32.95 -29.09 -2.07
C SER A 458 -33.84 -28.27 -1.14
N GLN A 459 -34.31 -28.86 -0.03
CA GLN A 459 -35.16 -28.17 0.95
C GLN A 459 -34.40 -27.07 1.71
N GLU A 460 -33.12 -27.31 2.05
CA GLU A 460 -32.29 -26.31 2.72
C GLU A 460 -31.93 -25.15 1.79
N VAL A 461 -31.62 -25.45 0.53
CA VAL A 461 -31.38 -24.44 -0.50
C VAL A 461 -32.62 -23.60 -0.75
N GLU A 462 -33.78 -24.23 -0.90
CA GLU A 462 -35.04 -23.53 -1.09
C GLU A 462 -35.37 -22.62 0.11
N MET A 463 -35.14 -23.11 1.34
CA MET A 463 -35.26 -22.31 2.55
C MET A 463 -34.34 -21.08 2.51
N MET A 464 -33.06 -21.25 2.16
CA MET A 464 -32.10 -20.14 2.05
C MET A 464 -32.53 -19.10 0.99
N ILE A 465 -33.02 -19.54 -0.17
CA ILE A 465 -33.50 -18.65 -1.24
C ILE A 465 -34.72 -17.86 -0.76
N ARG A 466 -35.70 -18.51 -0.14
CA ARG A 466 -36.91 -17.85 0.38
C ARG A 466 -36.57 -16.79 1.43
N VAL A 467 -35.72 -17.15 2.39
CA VAL A 467 -35.23 -16.20 3.42
C VAL A 467 -34.51 -15.02 2.76
N ALA A 468 -33.65 -15.29 1.78
CA ALA A 468 -32.93 -14.24 1.06
C ALA A 468 -33.88 -13.27 0.34
N LEU A 469 -34.89 -13.80 -0.35
CA LEU A 469 -35.90 -13.00 -1.07
C LEU A 469 -36.73 -12.13 -0.12
N LEU A 470 -37.15 -12.68 1.03
CA LEU A 470 -37.83 -11.92 2.09
C LEU A 470 -36.97 -10.79 2.65
N CYS A 471 -35.65 -11.01 2.80
CA CYS A 471 -34.70 -10.00 3.27
C CYS A 471 -34.46 -8.89 2.23
N SER A 472 -34.49 -9.22 0.94
CA SER A 472 -34.18 -8.30 -0.17
C SER A 472 -35.39 -7.56 -0.75
N GLN A 473 -36.48 -7.43 0.01
CA GLN A 473 -37.68 -6.73 -0.47
C GLN A 473 -37.43 -5.24 -0.70
N THR A 474 -38.10 -4.65 -1.69
CA THR A 474 -37.93 -3.23 -2.04
C THR A 474 -38.37 -2.30 -0.92
N SER A 475 -39.48 -2.62 -0.25
CA SER A 475 -39.96 -1.87 0.91
C SER A 475 -39.20 -2.30 2.16
N PRO A 476 -38.64 -1.36 2.95
CA PRO A 476 -37.93 -1.69 4.19
C PRO A 476 -38.84 -2.35 5.24
N GLU A 477 -40.11 -1.93 5.29
CA GLU A 477 -41.08 -2.36 6.32
C GLU A 477 -41.44 -3.84 6.19
N ASP A 478 -41.47 -4.34 4.95
CA ASP A 478 -41.83 -5.73 4.64
C ASP A 478 -40.68 -6.71 4.99
N ARG A 479 -39.45 -6.20 5.16
CA ARG A 479 -38.28 -7.02 5.48
C ARG A 479 -38.36 -7.56 6.92
N PRO A 480 -37.94 -8.81 7.17
CA PRO A 480 -37.81 -9.34 8.52
C PRO A 480 -36.74 -8.61 9.32
N THR A 481 -36.85 -8.67 10.64
CA THR A 481 -35.74 -8.34 11.53
C THR A 481 -34.70 -9.47 11.51
N MET A 482 -33.43 -9.18 11.84
CA MET A 482 -32.40 -10.21 11.85
C MET A 482 -32.67 -11.35 12.85
N SER A 483 -33.40 -11.09 13.95
CA SER A 483 -33.83 -12.13 14.88
C SER A 483 -34.89 -13.06 14.27
N GLU A 484 -35.83 -12.53 13.50
CA GLU A 484 -36.79 -13.34 12.74
C GLU A 484 -36.09 -14.14 11.65
N VAL A 485 -35.08 -13.57 10.98
CA VAL A 485 -34.24 -14.30 10.02
C VAL A 485 -33.57 -15.51 10.67
N VAL A 486 -33.00 -15.36 11.87
CA VAL A 486 -32.42 -16.48 12.62
C VAL A 486 -33.46 -17.55 12.90
N ARG A 487 -34.66 -17.18 13.39
CA ARG A 487 -35.76 -18.13 13.65
C ARG A 487 -36.20 -18.87 12.38
N MET A 488 -36.30 -18.17 11.26
CA MET A 488 -36.63 -18.78 9.96
C MET A 488 -35.57 -19.78 9.51
N LEU A 489 -34.29 -19.48 9.70
CA LEU A 489 -33.18 -20.40 9.39
C LEU A 489 -33.11 -21.59 10.37
N GLU A 490 -33.64 -21.43 11.58
CA GLU A 490 -33.84 -22.52 12.55
C GLU A 490 -35.10 -23.36 12.27
N GLY A 491 -35.90 -22.98 11.27
CA GLY A 491 -37.08 -23.71 10.80
C GLY A 491 -38.44 -23.19 11.29
N GLU A 492 -38.49 -22.04 11.95
CA GLU A 492 -39.73 -21.47 12.50
C GLU A 492 -40.30 -20.34 11.64
N GLY A 493 -41.60 -20.41 11.32
CA GLY A 493 -42.37 -19.26 10.78
C GLY A 493 -42.11 -18.86 9.33
N LEU A 494 -41.22 -19.56 8.60
CA LEU A 494 -40.92 -19.23 7.20
C LEU A 494 -42.11 -19.48 6.27
N ALA A 495 -42.87 -20.57 6.46
CA ALA A 495 -43.96 -20.95 5.56
C ALA A 495 -45.07 -19.89 5.53
N GLU A 496 -45.55 -19.46 6.70
CA GLU A 496 -46.60 -18.46 6.85
C GLU A 496 -46.18 -17.13 6.21
N ARG A 497 -44.95 -16.67 6.52
CA ARG A 497 -44.42 -15.41 5.99
C ARG A 497 -44.19 -15.44 4.48
N TRP A 498 -43.85 -16.61 3.95
CA TRP A 498 -43.67 -16.81 2.51
C TRP A 498 -45.00 -16.76 1.76
N GLU A 499 -46.06 -17.35 2.30
CA GLU A 499 -47.41 -17.28 1.71
C GLU A 499 -47.91 -15.83 1.64
N GLU A 500 -47.74 -15.06 2.71
CA GLU A 500 -48.09 -13.62 2.72
C GLU A 500 -47.35 -12.84 1.62
N TRP A 501 -46.04 -13.10 1.48
CA TRP A 501 -45.22 -12.46 0.46
C TRP A 501 -45.70 -12.77 -0.96
N GLN A 502 -46.02 -14.04 -1.25
CA GLN A 502 -46.51 -14.45 -2.57
C GLN A 502 -47.81 -13.72 -2.94
N HIS A 503 -48.72 -13.52 -1.98
CA HIS A 503 -49.95 -12.75 -2.21
C HIS A 503 -49.67 -11.26 -2.52
N VAL A 504 -48.75 -10.64 -1.78
CA VAL A 504 -48.37 -9.23 -1.98
C VAL A 504 -47.68 -9.02 -3.33
N GLU A 505 -46.75 -9.91 -3.70
CA GLU A 505 -45.97 -9.76 -4.94
C GLU A 505 -46.86 -9.91 -6.19
N VAL A 506 -47.81 -10.85 -6.18
CA VAL A 506 -48.82 -10.98 -7.26
C VAL A 506 -49.64 -9.70 -7.43
N THR A 507 -50.01 -9.06 -6.31
CA THR A 507 -50.77 -7.80 -6.32
C THR A 507 -49.93 -6.65 -6.87
N ARG A 508 -48.69 -6.51 -6.39
CA ARG A 508 -47.73 -5.47 -6.83
C ARG A 508 -47.44 -5.57 -8.33
N ARG A 509 -47.33 -6.79 -8.86
CA ARG A 509 -47.14 -7.04 -10.29
C ARG A 509 -48.34 -6.64 -11.14
N HIS A 510 -49.56 -6.95 -10.71
CA HIS A 510 -50.77 -6.52 -11.42
C HIS A 510 -50.83 -4.98 -11.54
N ASP A 511 -50.39 -4.27 -10.50
CA ASP A 511 -50.32 -2.82 -10.52
C ASP A 511 -49.19 -2.29 -11.43
N TYR A 512 -48.02 -2.94 -11.43
CA TYR A 512 -46.91 -2.59 -12.32
C TYR A 512 -47.24 -2.83 -13.80
N GLU A 513 -47.87 -3.96 -14.14
CA GLU A 513 -48.35 -4.27 -15.50
C GLU A 513 -49.51 -3.36 -15.95
N ARG A 514 -50.29 -2.80 -15.01
CA ARG A 514 -51.28 -1.75 -15.31
C ARG A 514 -50.61 -0.39 -15.57
N LEU A 515 -49.57 -0.05 -14.82
CA LEU A 515 -48.80 1.18 -14.99
C LEU A 515 -48.00 1.18 -16.30
N HIS A 516 -47.36 0.06 -16.65
CA HIS A 516 -46.61 -0.10 -17.89
C HIS A 516 -47.53 -0.04 -19.12
N ARG A 517 -48.73 -0.64 -19.05
CA ARG A 517 -49.77 -0.50 -20.10
C ARG A 517 -50.31 0.92 -20.26
N ARG A 518 -50.08 1.82 -19.30
CA ARG A 518 -50.48 3.24 -19.38
C ARG A 518 -49.45 4.14 -20.07
N PHE A 519 -48.22 3.65 -20.26
CA PHE A 519 -47.07 4.38 -20.80
C PHE A 519 -46.52 3.74 -22.08
N ASP A 520 -47.38 3.12 -22.89
CA ASP A 520 -47.03 2.74 -24.25
C ASP A 520 -46.99 4.03 -25.09
N TRP A 521 -45.79 4.60 -25.26
CA TRP A 521 -45.58 5.73 -26.16
C TRP A 521 -45.86 5.24 -27.57
N GLY A 522 -47.01 5.62 -28.12
CA GLY A 522 -47.27 5.45 -29.53
C GLY A 522 -46.11 6.03 -30.33
N ASP A 523 -45.62 5.25 -31.29
CA ASP A 523 -44.74 5.70 -32.36
C ASP A 523 -45.30 6.99 -32.95
N ASN A 524 -44.82 8.15 -32.49
CA ASN A 524 -44.87 9.46 -33.14
C ASN A 524 -44.40 10.55 -32.17
N SER A 525 -43.09 10.78 -32.09
CA SER A 525 -42.56 12.14 -32.16
C SER A 525 -41.04 12.12 -32.32
N ILE A 526 -40.60 12.27 -33.56
CA ILE A 526 -39.30 12.84 -33.89
C ILE A 526 -39.34 14.29 -33.39
N PHE A 527 -38.82 14.56 -32.20
CA PHE A 527 -38.32 15.88 -31.85
C PHE A 527 -37.10 15.72 -30.95
N VAL A 528 -35.96 16.12 -31.50
CA VAL A 528 -34.68 16.29 -30.82
C VAL A 528 -34.90 17.25 -29.66
N GLN A 529 -34.81 16.75 -28.42
CA GLN A 529 -34.70 17.59 -27.23
C GLN A 529 -33.26 17.48 -26.73
N GLU A 530 -32.48 18.54 -26.96
CA GLU A 530 -31.11 18.68 -26.48
C GLU A 530 -31.03 18.50 -24.96
N ALA A 531 -30.02 17.75 -24.52
CA ALA A 531 -29.73 17.55 -23.10
C ALA A 531 -29.26 18.86 -22.46
N ILE A 532 -29.97 19.29 -21.43
CA ILE A 532 -29.59 20.41 -20.58
C ILE A 532 -28.43 19.96 -19.67
N GLU A 533 -27.25 20.54 -19.90
CA GLU A 533 -26.08 20.43 -19.03
C GLU A 533 -26.37 21.08 -17.67
N LEU A 534 -26.42 20.27 -16.61
CA LEU A 534 -26.50 20.77 -15.24
C LEU A 534 -25.12 20.79 -14.57
N SER A 535 -24.74 22.01 -14.17
CA SER A 535 -23.76 22.40 -13.16
C SER A 535 -22.29 22.55 -13.57
N GLY A 536 -21.95 23.77 -14.00
CA GLY A 536 -20.65 24.39 -13.77
C GLY A 536 -20.47 24.77 -12.29
N GLY A 537 -19.24 24.68 -11.81
CA GLY A 537 -18.89 24.94 -10.42
C GLY A 537 -19.09 26.38 -9.96
N ARG A 538 -19.45 26.52 -8.69
CA ARG A 538 -19.13 27.66 -7.84
C ARG A 538 -18.62 27.14 -6.50
#